data_AF-A0A349DGI2-F1
#
_entry.id   AF-A0A349DGI2-F1
#
_cell.length_a   1.000
_cell.length_b   1.000
_cell.length_c   1.000
_cell.angle_alpha   90.00
_cell.angle_beta   90.00
_cell.angle_gamma   90.00
#
_symmetry.space_group_name_H-M   'P 1'
#
loop_
_entity.id
_entity.type
_entity.pdbx_description
1 polymer ?
#
loop_
_entity_poly.entity_id
_entity_poly.type
_entity_poly.pdbx_seq_one_letter_code
_entity_poly.pdbx_strand_id
1 'polypeptide(L)' 'MRRPLYFLLFMSLLATSGVWAQTAEEYFDQGNIKLNQGDYTGAVENYDKAIAQQSRVPAFYANRAK' A
#
# COMPACT_ATOMS: atom_id res chain seq x y z
N MET A 1 34.94 20.40 -21.40
CA MET A 1 34.53 19.53 -20.28
C MET A 1 33.02 19.64 -20.07
N ARG A 2 32.19 18.73 -20.62
CA ARG A 2 30.71 18.74 -20.44
C ARG A 2 30.12 17.37 -20.05
N ARG A 3 30.99 16.41 -19.70
CA ARG A 3 30.62 15.03 -19.35
C ARG A 3 29.97 14.80 -17.96
N PRO A 4 30.10 15.66 -16.92
CA PRO A 4 29.51 15.34 -15.62
C PRO A 4 28.00 15.58 -15.56
N LEU A 5 27.42 16.35 -16.51
CA LEU A 5 26.00 16.68 -16.50
C LEU A 5 25.11 15.44 -16.76
N TYR A 6 25.50 14.58 -17.69
CA TYR A 6 24.78 13.33 -17.96
C TYR A 6 24.91 12.31 -16.83
N PHE A 7 26.06 12.31 -16.14
CA PHE A 7 26.29 11.44 -14.98
C PHE A 7 25.40 11.84 -13.79
N LEU A 8 25.25 13.14 -13.55
CA LEU A 8 24.36 13.67 -12.52
C LEU A 8 22.87 13.47 -12.83
N LEU A 9 22.46 13.62 -14.10
CA LEU A 9 21.09 13.33 -14.55
C LEU A 9 20.75 11.84 -14.45
N PHE A 10 21.71 10.95 -14.70
CA PHE A 10 21.51 9.50 -14.54
C PHE A 10 21.38 9.10 -13.06
N MET A 11 22.08 9.79 -12.16
CA MET A 11 22.07 9.51 -10.73
C MET A 11 20.77 9.97 -10.03
N SER A 12 20.09 11.01 -10.52
CA SER A 12 18.80 11.45 -9.96
C SER A 12 17.62 10.55 -10.33
N LEU A 13 17.72 9.79 -11.43
CA LEU A 13 16.69 8.82 -11.85
C LEU A 13 16.59 7.58 -10.94
N LEU A 14 17.61 7.31 -10.11
CA LEU A 14 17.63 6.16 -9.19
C LEU A 14 17.01 6.48 -7.82
N ALA A 15 16.67 7.74 -7.54
CA ALA A 15 16.19 8.17 -6.22
C ALA A 15 14.67 7.97 -5.99
N THR A 16 13.92 7.52 -7.00
CA THR A 16 12.45 7.46 -6.92
C THR A 16 11.90 6.05 -6.68
N SER A 17 12.73 5.01 -6.59
CA SER A 17 12.24 3.63 -6.44
C SER A 17 11.80 3.26 -5.02
N GLY A 18 11.84 4.19 -4.06
CA GLY A 18 11.27 4.04 -2.73
C GLY A 18 9.79 4.45 -2.68
N VAL A 19 8.98 4.02 -3.65
CA VAL A 19 7.53 4.19 -3.57
C VAL A 19 7.03 3.16 -2.57
N TRP A 20 6.87 3.60 -1.32
CA TRP A 20 6.26 2.90 -0.19
C TRP A 20 5.33 1.78 -0.65
N ALA A 21 5.79 0.54 -0.57
CA ALA A 21 4.94 -0.61 -0.78
C ALA A 21 3.97 -0.64 0.39
N GLN A 22 2.67 -0.42 0.12
CA GLN A 22 1.65 -0.47 1.17
C GLN A 22 1.70 -1.81 1.86
N THR A 23 1.79 -1.76 3.19
CA THR A 23 1.80 -2.97 4.01
C THR A 23 0.40 -3.53 4.16
N ALA A 24 0.31 -4.81 4.55
CA ALA A 24 -0.97 -5.44 4.82
C ALA A 24 -1.74 -4.70 5.94
N GLU A 25 -1.02 -4.12 6.90
CA GLU A 25 -1.56 -3.31 7.99
C GLU A 25 -2.14 -1.98 7.48
N GLU A 26 -1.46 -1.30 6.56
CA GLU A 26 -2.00 -0.08 5.92
C GLU A 26 -3.28 -0.36 5.13
N TYR A 27 -3.34 -1.48 4.41
CA TYR A 27 -4.58 -1.88 3.73
C TYR A 27 -5.70 -2.15 4.73
N PHE A 28 -5.39 -2.81 5.84
CA PHE A 28 -6.36 -3.05 6.91
C PHE A 28 -6.88 -1.74 7.53
N ASP A 29 -5.99 -0.79 7.83
CA ASP A 29 -6.37 0.51 8.38
C ASP A 29 -7.22 1.33 7.41
N GLN A 30 -6.88 1.33 6.13
CA GLN A 30 -7.72 1.94 5.08
C GLN A 30 -9.09 1.26 4.99
N GLY A 31 -9.15 -0.05 5.16
CA GLY A 31 -10.41 -0.80 5.24
C GLY A 31 -11.27 -0.32 6.42
N ASN A 32 -10.66 -0.17 7.61
CA ASN A 32 -11.35 0.34 8.81
C ASN A 32 -11.86 1.77 8.62
N ILE A 33 -11.07 2.65 7.99
CA ILE A 33 -11.50 4.02 7.70
C ILE A 33 -12.73 4.03 6.78
N LYS A 34 -12.71 3.23 5.71
CA LYS A 34 -13.83 3.13 4.77
C LYS A 34 -15.07 2.49 5.39
N LEU A 35 -14.88 1.47 6.22
CA LEU A 35 -15.95 0.87 7.02
C LEU A 35 -16.65 1.93 7.88
N ASN A 36 -15.87 2.76 8.58
CA ASN A 36 -16.40 3.85 9.41
C ASN A 36 -17.11 4.95 8.58
N GLN A 37 -16.76 5.08 7.30
CA GLN A 37 -17.41 5.99 6.37
C GLN A 37 -18.67 5.39 5.72
N GLY A 38 -18.96 4.11 5.96
CA GLY A 38 -20.05 3.38 5.32
C GLY A 38 -19.74 2.91 3.89
N ASP A 39 -18.49 3.06 3.42
CA ASP A 39 -18.01 2.49 2.16
C ASP A 39 -17.61 1.02 2.37
N TYR A 40 -18.63 0.16 2.51
CA TYR A 40 -18.43 -1.27 2.77
C TYR A 40 -17.70 -1.97 1.62
N THR A 41 -18.01 -1.62 0.37
CA THR A 41 -17.35 -2.20 -0.81
C THR A 41 -15.86 -1.90 -0.79
N GLY A 42 -15.49 -0.63 -0.60
CA GLY A 42 -14.09 -0.25 -0.53
C GLY A 42 -13.37 -0.78 0.72
N ALA A 43 -14.10 -1.01 1.83
CA ALA A 43 -13.55 -1.67 3.00
C ALA A 43 -13.16 -3.13 2.70
N VAL A 44 -14.06 -3.90 2.07
CA VAL A 44 -13.81 -5.30 1.67
C VAL A 44 -12.64 -5.40 0.69
N GLU A 45 -12.56 -4.52 -0.32
CA GLU A 45 -11.45 -4.51 -1.26
C GLU A 45 -10.09 -4.30 -0.58
N ASN A 46 -10.05 -3.45 0.44
CA ASN A 46 -8.83 -3.20 1.21
C ASN A 46 -8.49 -4.36 2.16
N TYR A 47 -9.49 -4.98 2.80
CA TYR A 47 -9.26 -6.20 3.58
C TYR A 47 -8.77 -7.36 2.70
N ASP A 48 -9.27 -7.50 1.47
CA ASP A 48 -8.82 -8.51 0.51
C ASP A 48 -7.34 -8.29 0.14
N LYS A 49 -6.89 -7.04 -0.04
CA LYS A 49 -5.47 -6.72 -0.27
C LYS A 49 -4.60 -7.04 0.95
N ALA A 50 -5.09 -6.72 2.16
CA ALA A 50 -4.41 -7.06 3.41
C ALA A 50 -4.23 -8.59 3.55
N ILE A 51 -5.29 -9.35 3.27
CA ILE A 51 -5.28 -10.83 3.27
C ILE A 51 -4.34 -11.39 2.20
N ALA A 52 -4.33 -10.81 0.99
CA ALA A 52 -3.46 -11.26 -0.09
C ALA A 52 -1.97 -11.10 0.26
N GLN A 53 -1.61 -10.05 1.02
CA GLN A 53 -0.24 -9.85 1.48
C GLN A 53 0.12 -10.69 2.72
N GLN A 54 -0.77 -10.78 3.69
CA GLN A 54 -0.57 -11.55 4.93
C GLN A 54 -1.81 -12.37 5.25
N SER A 55 -1.90 -13.54 4.62
CA SER A 55 -3.07 -14.43 4.73
C SER A 55 -3.27 -15.07 6.11
N ARG A 56 -2.34 -14.87 7.05
CA ARG A 56 -2.35 -15.50 8.38
C ARG A 56 -2.78 -14.58 9.52
N VAL A 57 -3.25 -13.37 9.23
CA VAL A 57 -3.72 -12.43 10.26
C VAL A 57 -5.23 -12.59 10.45
N PRO A 58 -5.72 -13.19 11.56
CA PRO A 58 -7.15 -13.47 11.74
C PRO A 58 -8.02 -12.21 11.77
N ALA A 59 -7.45 -11.08 12.23
CA ALA A 59 -8.15 -9.80 12.30
C ALA A 59 -8.62 -9.30 10.92
N PHE A 60 -7.86 -9.58 9.85
CA PHE A 60 -8.22 -9.13 8.49
C PHE A 60 -9.48 -9.83 7.99
N TYR A 61 -9.65 -11.12 8.29
CA TYR A 61 -10.87 -11.88 7.96
C TYR A 61 -12.06 -11.48 8.84
N ALA A 62 -11.81 -11.24 10.13
CA ALA A 62 -12.87 -10.85 11.06
C ALA A 62 -13.51 -9.52 10.66
N ASN A 63 -12.73 -8.55 10.20
CA ASN A 63 -13.26 -7.26 9.74
C ASN A 63 -13.84 -7.30 8.33
N ARG A 64 -13.42 -8.24 7.48
CA ARG A 64 -14.06 -8.49 6.17
C ARG A 64 -15.51 -8.98 6.29
N ALA A 65 -15.85 -9.68 7.37
CA ALA A 65 -17.19 -10.24 7.58
C ALA A 65 -18.15 -9.29 8.32
N LYS A 66 -17.73 -8.05 8.60
CA LYS A 66 -18.54 -7.00 9.24
C LYS A 66 -19.24 -6.15 8.18
#